data_AF-A0A9E5BQS0-F1
#
_entry.id   AF-A0A9E5BQS0-F1
#
_cell.length_a   1.000
_cell.length_b   1.000
_cell.length_c   1.000
_cell.angle_alpha   90.00
_cell.angle_beta   90.00
_cell.angle_gamma   90.00
#
_symmetry.space_group_name_H-M   'P 1'
#
loop_
_entity.id
_entity.type
_entity.pdbx_description
1 polymer ?
#
loop_
_entity_poly.entity_id
_entity_poly.type
_entity_poly.pdbx_seq_one_letter_code
_entity_poly.pdbx_strand_id
1 'polypeptide(L)'
;PGPQVRVRAVSMDFSYRDAFMTQPTEAYERLLHDVMEGDHTLFTREDSVGRAWEVVQPVLDAMPPVHFYPAGSWGPAQAEELISPRHWHLR
;
A
#
# COMPACT_ATOMS: atom_id res chain seq x y z
N PRO A 1 0.55 -26.85 40.00
CA PRO A 1 1.24 -25.74 39.29
C PRO A 1 1.87 -26.25 37.99
N GLY A 2 1.18 -26.09 36.86
CA GLY A 2 1.63 -26.57 35.54
C GLY A 2 2.38 -25.49 34.76
N PRO A 3 3.23 -25.87 33.79
CA PRO A 3 3.99 -24.92 32.98
C PRO A 3 3.06 -24.01 32.16
N GLN A 4 3.22 -22.69 32.32
CA GLN A 4 2.46 -21.70 31.55
C GLN A 4 3.03 -21.61 30.13
N VAL A 5 2.23 -21.99 29.14
CA VAL A 5 2.55 -21.73 27.73
C VAL A 5 2.37 -20.23 27.45
N ARG A 6 3.43 -19.56 26.99
CA ARG A 6 3.39 -18.16 26.54
C ARG A 6 3.73 -18.08 25.05
N VAL A 7 2.84 -17.49 24.28
CA VAL A 7 3.06 -17.19 22.86
C VAL A 7 3.78 -15.85 22.76
N ARG A 8 4.81 -15.77 21.92
CA ARG A 8 5.48 -14.50 21.53
C ARG A 8 5.36 -14.30 20.04
N ALA A 9 5.21 -13.05 19.60
CA ALA A 9 5.40 -12.71 18.21
C ALA A 9 6.88 -12.92 17.83
N VAL A 10 7.11 -13.52 16.67
CA VAL A 10 8.42 -13.60 16.04
C VAL A 10 8.30 -12.96 14.67
N SER A 11 9.23 -12.06 14.33
CA SER A 11 9.32 -11.51 12.97
C SER A 11 10.09 -12.48 12.10
N MET A 12 9.60 -12.68 10.87
CA MET A 12 10.36 -13.33 9.81
C MET A 12 10.66 -12.25 8.78
N ASP A 13 11.92 -11.86 8.71
CA ASP A 13 12.37 -10.76 7.86
C ASP A 13 13.04 -11.33 6.60
N PHE A 14 12.58 -10.86 5.44
CA PHE A 14 13.17 -11.18 4.14
C PHE A 14 13.58 -9.88 3.44
N SER A 15 14.83 -9.82 3.02
CA SER A 15 15.40 -8.67 2.32
C SER A 15 15.81 -9.07 0.92
N TYR A 16 15.20 -8.43 -0.09
CA TYR A 16 15.57 -8.64 -1.49
C TYR A 16 17.04 -8.29 -1.75
N ARG A 17 17.56 -7.26 -1.07
CA ARG A 17 18.96 -6.84 -1.19
C ARG A 17 19.94 -7.93 -0.74
N ASP A 18 19.60 -8.64 0.34
CA ASP A 18 20.49 -9.62 0.94
C ASP A 18 20.34 -11.01 0.30
N ALA A 19 19.12 -11.33 -0.14
CA ALA A 19 18.81 -12.60 -0.81
C ALA A 19 19.22 -12.62 -2.28
N PHE A 20 19.13 -11.47 -2.96
CA PHE A 20 19.45 -11.33 -4.37
C PHE A 20 20.42 -10.17 -4.56
N MET A 21 21.66 -10.49 -4.94
CA MET A 21 22.71 -9.49 -5.23
C MET A 21 22.52 -8.81 -6.60
N THR A 22 21.27 -8.72 -7.07
CA THR A 22 20.88 -8.16 -8.36
C THR A 22 19.98 -6.96 -8.14
N GLN A 23 20.10 -5.94 -8.99
CA GLN A 23 19.12 -4.86 -8.95
C GLN A 23 17.77 -5.38 -9.46
N PRO A 24 16.65 -5.09 -8.77
CA PRO A 24 15.34 -5.37 -9.31
C PRO A 24 15.14 -4.57 -10.60
N THR A 25 14.40 -5.15 -11.54
CA THR A 25 14.01 -4.48 -12.78
C THR A 25 13.28 -3.19 -12.45
N GLU A 26 13.66 -2.09 -13.10
CA GLU A 26 12.98 -0.81 -12.91
C GLU A 26 11.53 -0.90 -13.42
N ALA A 27 10.63 -0.14 -12.79
CA ALA A 27 9.19 -0.26 -13.05
C ALA A 27 8.85 -0.11 -14.55
N TYR A 28 9.46 0.86 -15.23
CA TYR A 28 9.24 1.08 -16.66
C TYR A 28 9.91 0.05 -17.56
N GLU A 29 11.09 -0.45 -17.18
CA GLU A 29 11.76 -1.52 -17.93
C GLU A 29 10.87 -2.76 -17.98
N ARG A 30 10.28 -3.12 -16.83
CA ARG A 30 9.33 -4.23 -16.74
C ARG A 30 8.09 -4.01 -17.61
N LEU A 31 7.45 -2.84 -17.52
CA LEU A 31 6.25 -2.55 -18.31
C LEU A 31 6.51 -2.56 -19.82
N LEU A 32 7.66 -2.02 -20.26
CA LEU A 32 8.03 -2.03 -21.68
C LEU A 32 8.30 -3.45 -22.18
N HIS A 33 8.99 -4.26 -21.38
CA HIS A 33 9.20 -5.68 -21.69
C HIS A 33 7.87 -6.42 -21.83
N ASP A 34 6.95 -6.24 -20.90
CA ASP A 34 5.64 -6.91 -20.92
C ASP A 34 4.82 -6.52 -22.16
N VAL A 35 4.91 -5.27 -22.63
CA VAL A 35 4.30 -4.84 -23.91
C VAL A 35 4.89 -5.58 -25.11
N MET A 36 6.21 -5.78 -25.14
CA MET A 36 6.88 -6.50 -26.23
C MET A 36 6.48 -7.98 -26.27
N GLU A 37 6.26 -8.60 -25.11
CA GLU A 37 5.80 -9.98 -24.95
C GLU A 37 4.27 -10.13 -25.15
N GLY A 38 3.53 -9.02 -25.19
CA GLY A 38 2.07 -9.03 -25.23
C GLY A 38 1.42 -9.48 -23.91
N ASP A 39 2.12 -9.32 -22.78
CA ASP A 39 1.59 -9.58 -21.44
C ASP A 39 0.92 -8.33 -20.88
N HIS A 40 -0.39 -8.42 -20.63
CA HIS A 40 -1.21 -7.31 -20.14
C HIS A 40 -1.50 -7.38 -18.63
N THR A 41 -0.88 -8.31 -17.89
CA THR A 41 -1.21 -8.59 -16.48
C THR A 41 -1.02 -7.38 -15.56
N LEU A 42 -0.01 -6.56 -15.82
CA LEU A 42 0.31 -5.37 -15.02
C LEU A 42 -0.33 -4.07 -15.55
N PHE A 43 -1.23 -4.17 -16.53
CA PHE A 43 -1.94 -3.04 -17.10
C PHE A 43 -3.36 -2.96 -16.57
N THR A 44 -3.78 -1.76 -16.17
CA THR A 44 -5.15 -1.53 -15.73
C THR A 44 -6.12 -1.62 -16.91
N ARG A 45 -7.18 -2.41 -16.75
CA ARG A 45 -8.26 -2.54 -17.74
C ARG A 45 -9.15 -1.29 -17.75
N GLU A 46 -9.72 -0.97 -18.89
CA GLU A 46 -10.61 0.19 -19.07
C GLU A 46 -11.77 0.22 -18.06
N ASP A 47 -12.45 -0.92 -17.88
CA ASP A 47 -13.57 -1.06 -16.94
C ASP A 47 -13.17 -0.75 -15.50
N SER A 48 -11.95 -1.16 -15.12
CA SER A 48 -11.37 -0.95 -13.79
C SER A 48 -11.02 0.52 -13.58
N VAL A 49 -10.51 1.21 -14.62
CA VAL A 49 -10.28 2.66 -14.59
C VAL A 49 -11.59 3.42 -14.48
N GLY A 50 -12.60 3.07 -15.28
CA GLY A 50 -13.93 3.68 -15.22
C GLY A 50 -14.56 3.54 -13.84
N ARG A 51 -14.49 2.34 -13.25
CA ARG A 51 -15.03 2.11 -11.91
C ARG A 51 -14.26 2.87 -10.82
N ALA A 52 -12.93 2.99 -10.94
CA ALA A 52 -12.13 3.79 -10.02
C ALA A 52 -12.56 5.27 -10.04
N TRP A 53 -12.81 5.83 -11.23
CA TRP A 53 -13.33 7.19 -11.38
C TRP A 53 -14.69 7.37 -10.76
N GLU A 54 -15.65 6.46 -11.00
CA GLU A 54 -16.98 6.53 -10.37
C GLU A 54 -16.91 6.55 -8.84
N VAL A 55 -15.95 5.84 -8.24
CA VAL A 55 -15.77 5.81 -6.77
C VAL A 55 -15.18 7.12 -6.25
N VAL A 56 -14.22 7.70 -6.96
CA VAL A 56 -13.49 8.90 -6.50
C VAL A 56 -14.25 10.19 -6.83
N GLN A 57 -15.04 10.23 -7.92
CA GLN A 57 -15.70 11.44 -8.42
C GLN A 57 -16.55 12.18 -7.36
N PRO A 58 -17.38 11.52 -6.53
CA PRO A 58 -18.18 12.23 -5.52
C PRO A 58 -17.33 12.98 -4.48
N VAL A 59 -16.14 12.47 -4.15
CA VAL A 59 -15.21 13.12 -3.22
C VAL A 59 -14.55 14.35 -3.86
N LEU A 60 -14.32 14.31 -5.18
CA LEU A 60 -13.80 15.45 -5.92
C LEU A 60 -14.84 16.55 -6.11
N ASP A 61 -16.09 16.17 -6.39
CA ASP A 61 -17.20 17.11 -6.59
C ASP A 61 -17.60 17.82 -5.30
N ALA A 62 -17.48 17.15 -4.15
CA ALA A 62 -17.82 17.66 -2.84
C ALA A 62 -16.64 17.49 -1.87
N MET A 63 -15.58 18.26 -2.11
CA MET A 63 -14.35 18.15 -1.35
C MET A 63 -14.56 18.42 0.16
N PRO A 64 -14.15 17.49 1.04
CA PRO A 64 -14.28 17.68 2.48
C PRO A 64 -13.30 18.75 3.01
N PRO A 65 -13.50 19.24 4.25
CA PRO A 65 -12.55 20.14 4.89
C PRO A 65 -11.14 19.54 4.94
N VAL A 66 -10.13 20.38 4.70
CA VAL A 66 -8.73 19.99 4.78
C VAL A 66 -8.29 19.93 6.24
N HIS A 67 -7.67 18.82 6.63
CA HIS A 67 -7.05 18.65 7.94
C HIS A 67 -5.53 18.84 7.83
N PHE A 68 -5.00 19.82 8.55
CA PHE A 68 -3.56 20.10 8.57
C PHE A 68 -2.82 19.18 9.53
N TYR A 69 -1.58 18.87 9.20
CA TYR A 69 -0.66 18.10 10.03
C TYR A 69 0.79 18.58 9.83
N PRO A 70 1.67 18.41 10.83
CA PRO A 70 3.08 18.80 10.70
C PRO A 70 3.82 17.94 9.65
N ALA A 71 4.74 18.54 8.91
CA ALA A 71 5.62 17.80 8.01
C ALA A 71 6.44 16.76 8.78
N GLY A 72 6.51 15.53 8.25
CA GLY A 72 7.18 14.39 8.90
C GLY A 72 6.32 13.65 9.94
N SER A 73 5.08 14.09 10.22
CA SER A 73 4.12 13.28 10.98
C SER A 73 3.43 12.24 10.09
N TRP A 74 2.72 11.31 10.72
CA TRP A 74 1.91 10.27 10.05
C TRP A 74 0.60 10.79 9.45
N GLY A 75 0.28 12.08 9.62
CA GLY A 75 -0.99 12.67 9.22
C GLY A 75 -1.73 13.38 10.37
N PRO A 76 -2.97 13.82 10.13
CA PRO A 76 -3.82 14.48 11.12
C PRO A 76 -4.46 13.46 12.08
N ALA A 77 -4.91 13.91 13.26
CA ALA A 77 -5.52 13.04 14.27
C ALA A 77 -6.76 12.26 13.76
N GLN A 78 -7.48 12.85 12.80
CA GLN A 78 -8.63 12.25 12.13
C GLN A 78 -8.27 10.96 11.36
N ALA A 79 -7.02 10.80 10.92
CA ALA A 79 -6.57 9.57 10.27
C ALA A 79 -6.52 8.39 11.25
N GLU A 80 -6.19 8.65 12.52
CA GLU A 80 -6.17 7.66 13.59
C GLU A 80 -7.59 7.34 14.07
N GLU A 81 -8.45 8.36 14.15
CA GLU A 81 -9.87 8.19 14.46
C GLU A 81 -10.58 7.31 13.42
N LEU A 82 -10.24 7.45 12.14
CA LEU A 82 -10.82 6.69 11.03
C LEU A 82 -10.66 5.16 11.21
N ILE A 83 -9.52 4.72 11.72
CA ILE A 83 -9.19 3.29 11.85
C ILE A 83 -9.45 2.74 13.26
N SER A 84 -9.77 3.60 14.23
CA SER A 84 -10.09 3.23 15.60
C SER A 84 -11.21 2.17 15.69
N PRO A 85 -11.09 1.16 16.56
CA PRO A 85 -10.05 0.94 17.58
C PRO A 85 -8.79 0.21 17.05
N ARG A 86 -8.66 0.03 15.74
CA ARG A 86 -7.45 -0.52 15.12
C ARG A 86 -6.42 0.61 14.92
N HIS A 87 -5.23 0.25 14.49
CA HIS A 87 -4.15 1.19 14.22
C HIS A 87 -3.54 0.91 12.84
N TRP A 88 -2.96 1.95 12.23
CA TRP A 88 -2.15 1.79 11.03
C TRP A 88 -0.90 0.98 11.37
N HIS A 89 -0.58 0.01 10.52
CA HIS A 89 0.61 -0.80 10.67
C HIS A 89 1.56 -0.52 9.50
N LEU A 90 2.62 0.24 9.75
CA LEU A 90 3.73 0.31 8.81
C LEU A 90 4.76 -0.76 9.14
N ARG A 91 5.22 -1.48 8.11
CA ARG A 91 6.42 -2.32 8.17
C ARG A 91 7.58 -1.58 7.53
#